data_AF-A0A5Y1XA72-F1
#
_entry.id   AF-A0A5Y1XA72-F1
#
_cell.length_a   1.000
_cell.length_b   1.000
_cell.length_c   1.000
_cell.angle_alpha   90.00
_cell.angle_beta   90.00
_cell.angle_gamma   90.00
#
_symmetry.space_group_name_H-M   'P 1'
#
loop_
_entity.id
_entity.type
_entity.pdbx_description
1 polymer ?
#
loop_
_entity_poly.entity_id
_entity_poly.type
_entity_poly.pdbx_seq_one_letter_code
_entity_poly.pdbx_strand_id
1 'polypeptide(L)'
;TPADAANNIGLGQKSSPFFSQLNISTTGYAIIGVQNTSRGATDVGARVSIEASVAANSRGSIIQKNNQNTPENQIESLLPSSPGVLAVQGTSGREYKKDIEDADTCEAMRRIMGLRMVNFVYKDDELARVRFGIIAEEAEDVAPQYVKHNQFPVPGSQVYNEEGQLVNQQYADRPSIDNNPIVMDLLGCIQNLQAQITELKLTIAALQK
;
A
#
# COMPACT_ATOMS: atom_id res chain seq x y z
N THR A 1 -43.59 22.75 11.82
CA THR A 1 -43.07 23.18 13.14
C THR A 1 -41.79 22.44 13.42
N PRO A 2 -40.78 23.12 13.97
CA PRO A 2 -39.49 23.38 13.33
C PRO A 2 -38.77 22.09 12.87
N ALA A 3 -38.55 22.01 11.57
CA ALA A 3 -37.90 20.93 10.85
C ALA A 3 -36.42 21.25 10.60
N ASP A 4 -35.70 21.67 11.64
CA ASP A 4 -34.26 21.93 11.58
C ASP A 4 -33.58 21.20 12.73
N ALA A 5 -33.33 19.91 12.55
CA ALA A 5 -32.27 19.23 13.28
C ALA A 5 -30.95 19.87 12.81
N ALA A 6 -30.53 20.94 13.48
CA ALA A 6 -29.26 21.60 13.22
C ALA A 6 -28.12 20.66 13.65
N ASN A 7 -27.76 19.74 12.75
CA ASN A 7 -26.58 18.87 12.86
C ASN A 7 -25.29 19.61 12.50
N ASN A 8 -25.33 20.94 12.47
CA ASN A 8 -24.25 21.81 12.02
C ASN A 8 -23.76 22.64 13.20
N ILE A 9 -22.45 22.89 13.27
CA ILE A 9 -21.78 23.68 14.33
C ILE A 9 -22.10 25.20 14.16
N GLY A 10 -23.33 25.55 13.75
CA GLY A 10 -23.73 26.91 13.40
C GLY A 10 -23.01 27.49 12.18
N LEU A 11 -22.41 26.64 11.33
CA LEU A 11 -21.66 27.06 10.16
C LEU A 11 -22.57 27.28 8.94
N GLY A 12 -22.27 28.31 8.14
CA GLY A 12 -22.97 28.56 6.88
C GLY A 12 -22.71 27.46 5.85
N GLN A 13 -23.55 27.38 4.81
CA GLN A 13 -23.56 26.31 3.79
C GLN A 13 -22.22 26.13 3.04
N LYS A 14 -21.28 27.07 3.15
CA LYS A 14 -19.94 27.04 2.54
C LYS A 14 -18.81 27.26 3.55
N SER A 15 -19.10 27.14 4.84
CA SER A 15 -18.13 27.34 5.92
C SER A 15 -17.69 25.99 6.48
N SER A 16 -16.38 25.80 6.65
CA SER A 16 -15.81 24.66 7.34
C SER A 16 -15.23 25.11 8.69
N PRO A 17 -15.27 24.24 9.73
CA PRO A 17 -14.59 24.54 10.97
C PRO A 17 -13.07 24.53 10.72
N PHE A 18 -12.39 25.64 11.04
CA PHE A 18 -10.94 25.73 10.98
C PHE A 18 -10.37 25.68 12.39
N PHE A 19 -9.50 24.72 12.65
CA PHE A 19 -8.75 24.61 13.89
C PHE A 19 -7.27 24.82 13.56
N SER A 20 -6.65 25.84 14.16
CA SER A 20 -5.20 26.03 14.04
C SER A 20 -4.43 24.88 14.68
N GLN A 21 -4.99 24.29 15.74
CA GLN A 21 -4.50 23.09 16.41
C GLN A 21 -5.70 22.30 16.98
N LEU A 22 -5.61 20.97 16.96
CA LEU A 22 -6.57 20.08 17.61
C LEU A 22 -5.79 19.07 18.47
N ASN A 23 -6.02 19.09 19.78
CA ASN A 23 -5.48 18.12 20.72
C ASN A 23 -6.64 17.46 21.46
N ILE A 24 -6.66 16.12 21.50
CA ILE A 24 -7.65 15.35 22.24
C ILE A 24 -6.93 14.65 23.39
N SER A 25 -7.22 15.09 24.60
CA SER A 25 -6.65 14.56 25.84
C SER A 25 -7.73 13.86 26.66
N THR A 26 -7.55 12.57 26.92
CA THR A 26 -8.46 11.76 27.72
C THR A 26 -7.65 10.69 28.47
N THR A 27 -8.15 10.25 29.62
CA THR A 27 -7.62 9.06 30.33
C THR A 27 -8.14 7.75 29.71
N GLY A 28 -9.17 7.85 28.86
CA GLY A 28 -9.75 6.74 28.12
C GLY A 28 -9.19 6.60 26.71
N TYR A 29 -9.91 5.84 25.88
CA TYR A 29 -9.56 5.63 24.49
C TYR A 29 -9.81 6.91 23.69
N ALA A 30 -8.80 7.44 23.00
CA ALA A 30 -8.91 8.67 22.22
C ALA A 30 -9.22 8.35 20.74
N ILE A 31 -10.20 9.04 20.16
CA ILE A 31 -10.66 8.78 18.79
C ILE A 31 -10.90 10.10 18.06
N ILE A 32 -10.35 10.22 16.85
CA ILE A 32 -10.81 11.17 15.84
C ILE A 32 -11.37 10.33 14.70
N GLY A 33 -12.66 10.46 14.38
CA GLY A 33 -13.30 9.62 13.38
C GLY A 33 -14.22 10.37 12.45
N VAL A 34 -14.31 9.89 11.22
CA VAL A 34 -15.31 10.28 10.24
C VAL A 34 -16.18 9.07 9.90
N GLN A 35 -17.46 9.31 9.66
CA GLN A 35 -18.43 8.28 9.31
C GLN A 35 -19.26 8.75 8.12
N ASN A 36 -19.39 7.88 7.12
CA ASN A 36 -20.38 8.02 6.07
C ASN A 36 -21.57 7.10 6.35
N THR A 37 -22.67 7.67 6.83
CA THR A 37 -23.90 6.95 7.16
C THR A 37 -24.72 6.53 5.94
N SER A 38 -24.38 6.99 4.73
CA SER A 38 -25.04 6.54 3.50
C SER A 38 -24.52 5.20 2.99
N ARG A 39 -23.37 4.72 3.49
CA ARG A 39 -22.77 3.42 3.14
C ARG A 39 -23.43 2.29 3.94
N GLY A 40 -23.44 1.10 3.35
CA GLY A 40 -24.08 -0.09 3.95
C GLY A 40 -23.50 -0.47 5.32
N ALA A 41 -24.28 -1.19 6.13
CA ALA A 41 -23.92 -1.54 7.50
C ALA A 41 -22.60 -2.32 7.61
N THR A 42 -22.35 -3.23 6.67
CA THR A 42 -21.18 -4.12 6.63
C THR A 42 -20.02 -3.57 5.79
N ASP A 43 -20.14 -2.36 5.27
CA ASP A 43 -19.20 -1.80 4.30
C ASP A 43 -17.96 -1.24 5.00
N VAL A 44 -16.85 -1.99 4.94
CA VAL A 44 -15.59 -1.60 5.57
C VAL A 44 -15.04 -0.32 4.91
N GLY A 45 -14.64 0.63 5.74
CA GLY A 45 -14.25 1.97 5.30
C GLY A 45 -15.40 2.98 5.29
N ALA A 46 -16.62 2.58 5.68
CA ALA A 46 -17.70 3.52 5.99
C ALA A 46 -17.36 4.41 7.19
N ARG A 47 -16.51 3.92 8.10
CA ARG A 47 -15.90 4.70 9.18
C ARG A 47 -14.38 4.67 9.02
N VAL A 48 -13.73 5.80 9.20
CA VAL A 48 -12.27 5.92 9.26
C VAL A 48 -11.91 6.72 10.49
N SER A 49 -10.98 6.21 11.30
CA SER A 49 -10.58 6.85 12.55
C SER A 49 -9.08 6.77 12.80
N ILE A 50 -8.58 7.77 13.52
CA ILE A 50 -7.28 7.77 14.19
C ILE A 50 -7.54 7.49 15.65
N GLU A 51 -6.95 6.42 16.16
CA GLU A 51 -7.28 5.81 17.43
C GLU A 51 -6.02 5.64 18.30
N ALA A 52 -6.14 5.97 19.59
CA ALA A 52 -5.10 5.73 20.59
C ALA A 52 -5.70 4.96 21.76
N SER A 53 -5.18 3.75 21.97
CA SER A 53 -5.65 2.81 22.97
C SER A 53 -5.11 3.11 24.37
N VAL A 54 -5.88 2.71 25.39
CA VAL A 54 -5.49 2.76 26.81
C VAL A 54 -4.55 1.61 27.21
N ALA A 55 -4.43 0.57 26.39
CA ALA A 55 -3.64 -0.60 26.73
C ALA A 55 -2.13 -0.29 26.64
N ALA A 56 -1.37 -0.74 27.64
CA ALA A 56 0.07 -0.54 27.70
C ALA A 56 0.76 -1.02 26.42
N ASN A 57 1.69 -0.22 25.90
CA ASN A 57 2.43 -0.47 24.66
C ASN A 57 1.58 -0.54 23.38
N SER A 58 0.30 -0.15 23.44
CA SER A 58 -0.51 -0.01 22.22
C SER A 58 0.03 1.11 21.35
N ARG A 59 0.14 0.84 20.06
CA ARG A 59 0.49 1.84 19.06
C ARG A 59 -0.77 2.61 18.70
N GLY A 60 -0.62 3.90 18.38
CA GLY A 60 -1.69 4.61 17.70
C GLY A 60 -2.00 3.92 16.38
N SER A 61 -3.26 3.91 15.96
CA SER A 61 -3.68 3.23 14.74
C SER A 61 -4.61 4.08 13.89
N ILE A 62 -4.61 3.80 12.59
CA ILE A 62 -5.62 4.26 11.65
C ILE A 62 -6.51 3.05 11.38
N ILE A 63 -7.80 3.15 11.68
CA ILE A 63 -8.73 2.04 11.56
C ILE A 63 -9.82 2.37 10.55
N GLN A 64 -10.09 1.43 9.64
CA GLN A 64 -11.27 1.44 8.80
C GLN A 64 -12.26 0.40 9.33
N LYS A 65 -13.46 0.85 9.67
CA LYS A 65 -14.53 0.01 10.23
C LYS A 65 -15.78 0.08 9.34
N ASN A 66 -16.65 -0.89 9.52
CA ASN A 66 -18.00 -0.86 8.97
C ASN A 66 -18.92 0.06 9.80
N ASN A 67 -20.16 0.27 9.35
CA ASN A 67 -21.13 1.11 10.06
C ASN A 67 -21.76 0.43 11.28
N GLN A 68 -21.60 -0.89 11.45
CA GLN A 68 -21.97 -1.61 12.68
C GLN A 68 -21.01 -1.31 13.84
N ASN A 69 -19.85 -0.70 13.55
CA ASN A 69 -18.83 -0.35 14.55
C ASN A 69 -18.35 -1.58 15.34
N THR A 70 -18.30 -2.74 14.68
CA THR A 70 -17.71 -3.96 15.23
C THR A 70 -16.24 -4.06 14.82
N PRO A 71 -15.38 -4.75 15.60
CA PRO A 71 -14.01 -5.05 15.20
C PRO A 71 -13.92 -6.06 14.04
N GLU A 72 -15.04 -6.68 13.67
CA GLU A 72 -15.08 -7.72 12.65
C GLU A 72 -14.74 -7.15 11.28
N ASN A 73 -13.76 -7.78 10.61
CA ASN A 73 -13.26 -7.36 9.30
C ASN A 73 -12.73 -5.91 9.26
N GLN A 74 -12.39 -5.31 10.40
CA GLN A 74 -11.77 -4.00 10.40
C GLN A 74 -10.36 -4.07 9.79
N ILE A 75 -9.97 -3.00 9.10
CA ILE A 75 -8.59 -2.84 8.62
C ILE A 75 -7.90 -1.91 9.60
N GLU A 76 -6.94 -2.46 10.35
CA GLU A 76 -6.14 -1.69 11.31
C GLU A 76 -4.73 -1.49 10.76
N SER A 77 -4.31 -0.23 10.66
CA SER A 77 -2.95 0.16 10.33
C SER A 77 -2.26 0.75 11.56
N LEU A 78 -1.34 0.00 12.15
CA LEU A 78 -0.58 0.44 13.33
C LEU A 78 0.49 1.47 12.91
N LEU A 79 0.45 2.66 13.51
CA LEU A 79 1.48 3.69 13.31
C LEU A 79 2.83 3.21 13.84
N PRO A 80 3.94 3.50 13.16
CA PRO A 80 5.26 2.98 13.50
C PRO A 80 5.70 3.34 14.93
N SER A 81 6.34 2.39 15.62
CA SER A 81 6.96 2.61 16.93
C SER A 81 8.44 3.01 16.83
N SER A 82 9.01 3.02 15.63
CA SER A 82 10.36 3.48 15.30
C SER A 82 10.32 4.54 14.21
N PRO A 83 11.26 5.51 14.18
CA PRO A 83 11.35 6.48 13.10
C PRO A 83 11.53 5.78 11.75
N GLY A 84 10.87 6.28 10.71
CA GLY A 84 11.32 6.06 9.33
C GLY A 84 10.34 5.44 8.33
N VAL A 85 9.35 4.62 8.70
CA VAL A 85 8.41 4.04 7.70
C VAL A 85 7.06 3.61 8.32
N LEU A 86 5.93 3.96 7.70
CA LEU A 86 4.66 3.23 7.89
C LEU A 86 4.72 1.95 7.06
N ALA A 87 5.24 0.87 7.64
CA ALA A 87 5.37 -0.41 6.96
C ALA A 87 4.13 -1.28 7.22
N VAL A 88 3.18 -1.26 6.30
CA VAL A 88 2.12 -2.27 6.26
C VAL A 88 2.73 -3.58 5.77
N GLN A 89 2.92 -4.53 6.69
CA GLN A 89 3.44 -5.86 6.34
C GLN A 89 2.35 -6.65 5.62
N GLY A 90 2.73 -7.40 4.58
CA GLY A 90 1.81 -8.28 3.87
C GLY A 90 1.37 -9.46 4.74
N THR A 91 0.08 -9.76 4.74
CA THR A 91 -0.47 -10.94 5.40
C THR A 91 0.08 -12.22 4.76
N SER A 92 0.69 -13.11 5.56
CA SER A 92 1.36 -14.31 5.04
C SER A 92 0.93 -15.63 5.71
N GLY A 93 -0.05 -15.60 6.63
CA GLY A 93 -0.58 -16.78 7.32
C GLY A 93 -1.24 -17.79 6.37
N ARG A 94 -1.19 -19.08 6.72
CA ARG A 94 -1.74 -20.19 5.91
C ARG A 94 -3.26 -20.09 5.79
N GLU A 95 -3.92 -19.65 6.85
CA GLU A 95 -5.35 -19.39 6.95
C GLU A 95 -5.85 -18.30 6.00
N TYR A 96 -4.94 -17.45 5.50
CA TYR A 96 -5.24 -16.39 4.53
C TYR A 96 -4.80 -16.77 3.10
N LYS A 97 -4.38 -18.02 2.88
CA LYS A 97 -3.90 -18.54 1.60
C LYS A 97 -4.68 -19.80 1.24
N LYS A 98 -4.87 -20.02 -0.05
CA LYS A 98 -5.49 -21.22 -0.62
C LYS A 98 -4.61 -21.76 -1.74
N ASP A 99 -4.82 -23.01 -2.15
CA ASP A 99 -4.15 -23.63 -3.30
C ASP A 99 -2.61 -23.52 -3.18
N ILE A 100 -2.08 -23.88 -2.01
CA ILE A 100 -0.64 -23.79 -1.71
C ILE A 100 0.07 -24.99 -2.33
N GLU A 101 0.91 -24.72 -3.32
CA GLU A 101 1.75 -25.68 -4.03
C GLU A 101 3.23 -25.24 -4.00
N ASP A 102 4.14 -26.18 -4.28
CA ASP A 102 5.57 -25.88 -4.38
C ASP A 102 5.84 -24.95 -5.56
N ALA A 103 6.66 -23.92 -5.34
CA ALA A 103 6.97 -22.93 -6.37
C ALA A 103 7.97 -23.48 -7.40
N ASP A 104 7.73 -23.17 -8.69
CA ASP A 104 8.69 -23.46 -9.74
C ASP A 104 9.83 -22.45 -9.73
N THR A 105 10.99 -22.89 -9.24
CA THR A 105 12.20 -22.07 -9.15
C THR A 105 12.84 -21.77 -10.52
N CYS A 106 12.55 -22.56 -11.57
CA CYS A 106 13.01 -22.27 -12.93
C CYS A 106 12.29 -21.05 -13.49
N GLU A 107 10.97 -20.94 -13.26
CA GLU A 107 10.18 -19.77 -13.67
C GLU A 107 10.64 -18.50 -12.94
N ALA A 108 10.95 -18.60 -11.65
CA ALA A 108 11.53 -17.48 -10.89
C ALA A 108 12.87 -17.01 -11.49
N MET A 109 13.76 -17.96 -11.83
CA MET A 109 15.02 -17.65 -12.51
C MET A 109 14.79 -17.00 -13.89
N ARG A 110 13.84 -17.52 -14.69
CA ARG A 110 13.53 -16.98 -16.03
C ARG A 110 13.06 -15.53 -15.95
N ARG A 111 12.21 -15.19 -14.98
CA ARG A 111 11.75 -13.80 -14.79
C ARG A 111 12.90 -12.88 -14.38
N ILE A 112 13.69 -13.26 -13.38
CA ILE A 112 14.83 -12.45 -12.91
C ILE A 112 15.86 -12.23 -14.02
N MET A 113 16.19 -13.27 -14.79
CA MET A 113 17.16 -13.17 -15.88
C MET A 113 16.61 -12.44 -17.11
N GLY A 114 15.29 -12.33 -17.24
CA GLY A 114 14.63 -11.54 -18.29
C GLY A 114 14.64 -10.03 -18.05
N LEU A 115 14.98 -9.57 -16.84
CA LEU A 115 14.99 -8.15 -16.51
C LEU A 115 16.17 -7.41 -17.13
N ARG A 116 15.90 -6.30 -17.81
CA ARG A 116 16.93 -5.41 -18.33
C ARG A 116 17.41 -4.45 -17.25
N MET A 117 18.66 -4.62 -16.83
CA MET A 117 19.32 -3.73 -15.89
C MET A 117 19.77 -2.44 -16.58
N VAL A 118 19.43 -1.30 -15.99
CA VAL A 118 19.71 0.03 -16.55
C VAL A 118 20.33 0.96 -15.52
N ASN A 119 21.04 1.97 -16.03
CA ASN A 119 21.40 3.15 -15.27
C ASN A 119 20.57 4.33 -15.76
N PHE A 120 20.03 5.13 -14.84
CA PHE A 120 19.16 6.26 -15.17
C PHE A 120 19.36 7.42 -14.19
N VAL A 121 18.81 8.59 -14.55
CA VAL A 121 18.76 9.80 -13.73
C VAL A 121 17.31 10.27 -13.70
N TYR A 122 16.80 10.65 -12.52
CA TYR A 122 15.45 11.20 -12.42
C TYR A 122 15.38 12.59 -13.06
N LYS A 123 14.27 12.89 -13.74
CA LYS A 123 14.07 14.16 -14.45
C LYS A 123 14.13 15.39 -13.53
N ASP A 124 13.79 15.21 -12.26
CA ASP A 124 13.75 16.24 -11.21
C ASP A 124 15.00 16.24 -10.30
N ASP A 125 15.99 15.38 -10.57
CA ASP A 125 17.23 15.35 -9.79
C ASP A 125 18.24 16.39 -10.31
N GLU A 126 18.23 17.58 -9.70
CA GLU A 126 19.16 18.67 -10.05
C GLU A 126 20.64 18.29 -9.93
N LEU A 127 20.97 17.32 -9.08
CA LEU A 127 22.33 16.83 -8.88
C LEU A 127 22.73 15.73 -9.88
N ALA A 128 21.83 15.37 -10.81
CA ALA A 128 22.03 14.38 -11.87
C ALA A 128 22.65 13.05 -11.38
N ARG A 129 22.20 12.55 -10.22
CA ARG A 129 22.82 11.37 -9.62
C ARG A 129 22.37 10.11 -10.35
N VAL A 130 23.33 9.35 -10.86
CA VAL A 130 23.06 8.08 -11.53
C VAL A 130 22.49 7.05 -10.54
N ARG A 131 21.45 6.34 -10.96
CA ARG A 131 20.80 5.24 -10.24
C ARG A 131 20.88 3.99 -11.09
N PHE A 132 21.01 2.85 -10.43
CA PHE A 132 20.91 1.54 -11.03
C PHE A 132 19.54 0.94 -10.73
N GLY A 133 18.90 0.33 -11.71
CA GLY A 133 17.60 -0.31 -11.52
C GLY A 133 17.03 -0.91 -12.81
N ILE A 134 15.71 -0.97 -12.88
CA ILE A 134 14.93 -1.51 -13.99
C ILE A 134 13.85 -0.50 -14.40
N ILE A 135 13.37 -0.58 -15.63
CA ILE A 135 12.23 0.22 -16.13
C ILE A 135 10.95 -0.57 -15.86
N ALA A 136 9.92 0.10 -15.33
CA ALA A 136 8.69 -0.58 -14.90
C ALA A 136 7.94 -1.18 -16.09
N GLU A 137 7.76 -0.41 -17.16
CA GLU A 137 7.06 -0.84 -18.37
C GLU A 137 7.73 -2.06 -19.02
N GLU A 138 9.07 -2.12 -19.01
CA GLU A 138 9.81 -3.27 -19.53
C GLU A 138 9.78 -4.48 -18.59
N ALA A 139 9.78 -4.25 -17.27
CA ALA A 139 9.65 -5.30 -16.28
C ALA A 139 8.24 -5.93 -16.32
N GLU A 140 7.23 -5.14 -16.67
CA GLU A 140 5.84 -5.60 -16.81
C GLU A 140 5.69 -6.64 -17.92
N ASP A 141 6.35 -6.45 -19.05
CA ASP A 141 6.38 -7.42 -20.16
C ASP A 141 6.97 -8.78 -19.73
N VAL A 142 7.92 -8.78 -18.79
CA VAL A 142 8.57 -9.98 -18.26
C VAL A 142 7.72 -10.66 -17.19
N ALA A 143 7.22 -9.86 -16.25
CA ALA A 143 6.52 -10.30 -15.06
C ALA A 143 5.59 -9.17 -14.58
N PRO A 144 4.30 -9.18 -14.99
CA PRO A 144 3.36 -8.12 -14.66
C PRO A 144 3.23 -7.86 -13.14
N GLN A 145 3.43 -8.89 -12.33
CA GLN A 145 3.37 -8.78 -10.87
C GLN A 145 4.46 -7.88 -10.25
N TYR A 146 5.49 -7.49 -10.99
CA TYR A 146 6.53 -6.57 -10.49
C TYR A 146 6.11 -5.11 -10.50
N VAL A 147 4.99 -4.78 -11.17
CA VAL A 147 4.55 -3.40 -11.35
C VAL A 147 3.23 -3.17 -10.64
N LYS A 148 3.14 -2.03 -9.95
CA LYS A 148 1.92 -1.48 -9.40
C LYS A 148 1.53 -0.23 -10.18
N HIS A 149 0.30 -0.22 -10.66
CA HIS A 149 -0.32 0.95 -11.28
C HIS A 149 -0.95 1.82 -10.21
N ASN A 150 -0.44 3.04 -10.08
CA ASN A 150 -0.98 4.03 -9.16
C ASN A 150 -1.59 5.15 -9.99
N GLN A 151 -2.86 5.47 -9.70
CA GLN A 151 -3.53 6.60 -10.31
C GLN A 151 -2.98 7.89 -9.72
N PHE A 152 -2.40 8.73 -10.57
CA PHE A 152 -1.90 10.05 -10.19
C PHE A 152 -2.76 11.14 -10.82
N PRO A 153 -3.24 12.12 -10.05
CA PRO A 153 -4.06 13.19 -10.61
C PRO A 153 -3.30 14.00 -11.66
N VAL A 154 -3.91 14.21 -12.83
CA VAL A 154 -3.34 15.05 -13.89
C VAL A 154 -3.42 16.52 -13.44
N PRO A 155 -2.31 17.24 -13.32
CA PRO A 155 -2.33 18.66 -12.95
C PRO A 155 -3.20 19.48 -13.91
N GLY A 156 -4.10 20.31 -13.36
CA GLY A 156 -4.99 21.17 -14.15
C GLY A 156 -6.25 20.48 -14.71
N SER A 157 -6.46 19.20 -14.42
CA SER A 157 -7.67 18.47 -14.83
C SER A 157 -8.84 18.55 -13.83
N GLN A 158 -8.68 19.33 -12.76
CA GLN A 158 -9.70 19.46 -11.72
C GLN A 158 -10.91 20.24 -12.23
N VAL A 159 -12.09 19.63 -12.14
CA VAL A 159 -13.37 20.29 -12.41
C VAL A 159 -14.04 20.57 -11.07
N TYR A 160 -14.40 21.83 -10.84
CA TYR A 160 -15.11 22.27 -9.64
C TYR A 160 -16.55 22.66 -10.00
N ASN A 161 -17.50 22.43 -9.10
CA ASN A 161 -18.85 22.98 -9.23
C ASN A 161 -18.89 24.47 -8.85
N GLU A 162 -20.05 25.10 -9.01
CA GLU A 162 -20.31 26.50 -8.65
C GLU A 162 -20.12 26.80 -7.15
N GLU A 163 -20.06 25.76 -6.32
CA GLU A 163 -19.80 25.85 -4.88
C GLU A 163 -18.31 25.71 -4.52
N GLY A 164 -17.45 25.54 -5.52
CA GLY A 164 -16.00 25.38 -5.34
C GLY A 164 -15.57 23.99 -4.84
N GLN A 165 -16.47 23.01 -4.88
CA GLN A 165 -16.17 21.62 -4.53
C GLN A 165 -15.66 20.86 -5.76
N LEU A 166 -14.63 20.04 -5.58
CA LEU A 166 -14.11 19.19 -6.63
C LEU A 166 -15.18 18.16 -7.02
N VAL A 167 -15.62 18.19 -8.27
CA VAL A 167 -16.63 17.25 -8.81
C VAL A 167 -16.01 16.19 -9.73
N ASN A 168 -14.88 16.48 -10.36
CA ASN A 168 -14.20 15.51 -11.21
C ASN A 168 -12.70 15.82 -11.31
N GLN A 169 -11.89 14.80 -11.59
CA GLN A 169 -10.46 14.93 -11.81
C GLN A 169 -9.98 13.77 -12.70
N GLN A 170 -9.11 14.06 -13.66
CA GLN A 170 -8.50 13.01 -14.48
C GLN A 170 -7.27 12.42 -13.77
N TYR A 171 -7.03 11.14 -14.00
CA TYR A 171 -5.89 10.42 -13.46
C TYR A 171 -5.04 9.86 -14.60
N ALA A 172 -3.72 10.04 -14.50
CA ALA A 172 -2.74 9.35 -15.32
C ALA A 172 -2.20 8.16 -14.53
N ASP A 173 -1.77 7.13 -15.26
CA ASP A 173 -1.10 6.00 -14.63
C ASP A 173 0.36 6.35 -14.30
N ARG A 174 0.82 5.88 -13.15
CA ARG A 174 2.20 5.99 -12.69
C ARG A 174 2.68 4.61 -12.26
N PRO A 175 3.27 3.82 -13.17
CA PRO A 175 3.78 2.50 -12.84
C PRO A 175 4.91 2.63 -11.82
N SER A 176 4.91 1.74 -10.83
CA SER A 176 5.88 1.71 -9.73
C SER A 176 6.33 0.29 -9.49
N ILE A 177 7.64 0.09 -9.29
CA ILE A 177 8.20 -1.23 -9.02
C ILE A 177 7.80 -1.70 -7.61
N ASP A 178 7.24 -2.91 -7.52
CA ASP A 178 7.07 -3.65 -6.27
C ASP A 178 8.27 -4.56 -6.02
N ASN A 179 9.08 -4.21 -5.01
CA ASN A 179 10.26 -4.97 -4.65
C ASN A 179 9.92 -6.34 -4.03
N ASN A 180 8.76 -6.50 -3.41
CA ASN A 180 8.41 -7.74 -2.71
C ASN A 180 8.40 -8.98 -3.63
N PRO A 181 7.63 -9.00 -4.74
CA PRO A 181 7.63 -10.13 -5.67
C PRO A 181 8.99 -10.33 -6.34
N ILE A 182 9.74 -9.26 -6.61
CA ILE A 182 11.11 -9.35 -7.17
C ILE A 182 12.05 -10.08 -6.20
N VAL A 183 12.01 -9.72 -4.91
CA VAL A 183 12.84 -10.37 -3.88
C VAL A 183 12.45 -11.85 -3.73
N MET A 184 11.15 -12.20 -3.81
CA MET A 184 10.71 -13.59 -3.74
C MET A 184 11.19 -14.41 -4.95
N ASP A 185 11.12 -13.85 -6.15
CA ASP A 185 11.65 -14.52 -7.35
C ASP A 185 13.19 -14.58 -7.33
N LEU A 186 13.88 -13.60 -6.74
CA LEU A 186 15.33 -13.66 -6.53
C LEU A 186 15.71 -14.82 -5.59
N LEU A 187 14.96 -15.04 -4.51
CA LEU A 187 15.17 -16.18 -3.62
C LEU A 187 14.97 -17.51 -4.37
N GLY A 188 13.92 -17.61 -5.19
CA GLY A 188 13.68 -18.78 -6.05
C GLY A 188 14.82 -19.01 -7.05
N CYS A 189 15.30 -17.94 -7.70
CA CYS A 189 16.43 -17.98 -8.61
C CYS A 189 17.71 -18.51 -7.92
N ILE A 190 18.00 -18.06 -6.70
CA ILE A 190 19.16 -18.54 -5.93
C ILE A 190 19.03 -20.03 -5.59
N GLN A 191 17.84 -20.49 -5.18
CA GLN A 191 17.60 -21.92 -4.93
C GLN A 191 17.83 -22.76 -6.19
N ASN A 192 17.35 -22.27 -7.35
CA ASN A 192 17.53 -22.94 -8.63
C ASN A 192 19.03 -23.03 -9.01
N LEU A 193 19.75 -21.91 -8.92
CA LEU A 193 21.18 -21.86 -9.18
C LEU A 193 21.96 -22.80 -8.26
N GLN A 194 21.60 -22.89 -6.98
CA GLN A 194 22.25 -23.81 -6.04
C GLN A 194 21.99 -25.28 -6.41
N ALA A 195 20.79 -25.62 -6.90
CA ALA A 195 20.45 -26.95 -7.38
C ALA A 195 21.30 -27.32 -8.61
N GLN A 196 21.38 -26.42 -9.61
CA GLN A 196 22.21 -26.60 -10.80
C GLN A 196 23.71 -26.74 -10.43
N ILE A 197 24.22 -25.93 -9.50
CA ILE A 197 25.61 -26.05 -9.02
C ILE A 197 25.87 -27.42 -8.39
N THR A 198 24.91 -27.92 -7.62
CA THR A 198 25.02 -29.23 -6.96
C THR A 198 25.05 -30.35 -7.98
N GLU A 199 24.15 -30.31 -8.96
CA GLU A 199 24.11 -31.25 -10.08
C GLU A 199 25.41 -31.22 -10.87
N LEU A 200 25.89 -30.04 -11.27
CA LEU A 200 27.16 -29.87 -11.99
C LEU A 200 28.35 -30.45 -11.23
N LYS A 201 28.43 -30.24 -9.91
CA LYS A 201 29.49 -30.81 -9.06
C LYS A 201 29.45 -32.34 -9.06
N LEU A 202 28.26 -32.94 -9.01
CA LEU A 202 28.09 -34.39 -9.06
C LEU A 202 28.51 -34.96 -10.42
N THR A 203 28.12 -34.31 -11.52
CA THR A 203 28.51 -34.71 -12.88
C THR A 203 30.03 -34.65 -13.06
N ILE A 204 30.68 -33.57 -12.61
CA ILE A 204 32.14 -33.44 -12.67
C ILE A 204 32.81 -34.56 -11.86
N ALA A 205 32.34 -34.85 -10.64
CA ALA A 205 32.89 -35.92 -9.81
C ALA A 205 32.71 -37.31 -10.44
N ALA A 206 31.66 -37.52 -11.22
CA ALA A 206 31.45 -38.76 -11.97
C ALA A 206 32.37 -38.88 -13.19
N LEU A 207 32.64 -37.78 -13.90
CA LEU A 207 33.52 -37.75 -15.07
C LEU A 207 35.02 -37.81 -14.73
N GLN A 208 35.38 -37.47 -13.49
CA GLN A 208 36.76 -37.53 -12.99
C GLN A 208 37.15 -38.92 -12.43
N LYS A 209 36.24 -39.90 -12.49
CA LYS A 209 36.50 -41.31 -12.17
C LYS A 209 36.75 -42.11 -13.43
#